data_AF-A0A957VSR1-F1
#
_entry.id   AF-A0A957VSR1-F1
#
_cell.length_a   1.000
_cell.length_b   1.000
_cell.length_c   1.000
_cell.angle_alpha   90.00
_cell.angle_beta   90.00
_cell.angle_gamma   90.00
#
_symmetry.space_group_name_H-M   'P 1'
#
loop_
_entity.id
_entity.type
_entity.pdbx_description
1 polymer ?
#
loop_
_entity_poly.entity_id
_entity_poly.type
_entity_poly.pdbx_seq_one_letter_code
_entity_poly.pdbx_strand_id
1 'polypeptide(L)'
;MTIDTSMKILLVEDSNFVRRSARKGLNELGFKNVVEAEDGNHAVERLQEEEGIDVIVSDWNMPNKDGYELLLWVRANEKTKNIPFIMATARGEKKQVAKANEAGVTDFITKPFAAKELVTLLEQIFDKDKKAEKAAAVQARPRRAASGKLQLKVAHIQITDHLSLGVLKHLIKSQKLNPQHFELETVCMPSWNPVQKSLETGEVDVAFILAPIAMDLYSFGVPIKLVLLAHKNGSIFVRKRIEGDSKSLAENFKSKTFYIPHEMSIHHMLSHMFLRGLGLRPGFEGRGDFDVFLEVIPPIQMPEYLAANPQAGGYLVAEPIGTKAIAEGIAELTFLSGELWENHPCCVVAVRDEIVSEYPDAVQELVNMLVEAGQFIEQKPETSAAIGVPFLDPTGSLGLREAVLRDVLKENQGIKTGDLFPVIEDLDKIQRYMVQEMGLGTLVNLEEFVDTRFAEIACKHTPPRKSILRNVSDILNNMNHRQSSSRVSKASLNLEGKYLIFNTSNGEYGLDVLGVREIIKMRPITVVPHATDYIKGVINVRGEIVPVVDLTQKLGLGVGDYDQQARIVVLEVATASGVTPVGIVVSSVTEVVDIEAKDIDDASSLGHGVDANFILGYYKSKGDLKILLNDKQLFN
;
A
#
# COMPACT_ATOMS: atom_id res chain seq x y z
N MET A 1 25.74 -7.89 -10.26
CA MET A 1 26.21 -9.15 -10.86
C MET A 1 25.18 -10.22 -10.54
N THR A 2 24.92 -11.14 -11.47
CA THR A 2 23.82 -12.10 -11.38
C THR A 2 24.29 -13.40 -10.74
N ILE A 3 23.58 -13.85 -9.71
CA ILE A 3 23.75 -15.17 -9.09
C ILE A 3 23.62 -16.30 -10.11
N ASP A 4 24.36 -17.40 -9.88
CA ASP A 4 24.29 -18.59 -10.73
C ASP A 4 22.94 -19.31 -10.56
N THR A 5 22.07 -19.11 -11.55
CA THR A 5 20.74 -19.74 -11.60
C THR A 5 20.76 -21.26 -11.83
N SER A 6 21.93 -21.86 -12.10
CA SER A 6 22.08 -23.31 -12.23
C SER A 6 22.21 -24.05 -10.90
N MET A 7 22.33 -23.31 -9.78
CA MET A 7 22.46 -23.89 -8.44
C MET A 7 21.27 -24.80 -8.08
N LYS A 8 21.55 -25.91 -7.37
CA LYS A 8 20.54 -26.86 -6.88
C LYS A 8 20.06 -26.47 -5.48
N ILE A 9 18.78 -26.10 -5.37
CA ILE A 9 18.14 -25.64 -4.14
C ILE A 9 17.28 -26.77 -3.56
N LEU A 10 17.52 -27.18 -2.32
CA LEU A 10 16.57 -28.01 -1.57
C LEU A 10 15.57 -27.10 -0.82
N LEU A 11 14.32 -27.07 -1.28
CA LEU A 11 13.22 -26.35 -0.66
C LEU A 11 12.39 -27.29 0.21
N VAL A 12 12.41 -27.09 1.53
CA VAL A 12 11.69 -27.90 2.52
C VAL A 12 10.58 -27.06 3.13
N GLU A 13 9.33 -27.45 2.85
CA GLU A 13 8.14 -26.70 3.24
C GLU A 13 6.97 -27.68 3.32
N ASP A 14 6.19 -27.66 4.40
CA ASP A 14 5.08 -28.60 4.59
C ASP A 14 3.81 -28.18 3.82
N SER A 15 3.53 -26.88 3.76
CA SER A 15 2.42 -26.33 2.99
C SER A 15 2.62 -26.50 1.48
N ASN A 16 1.78 -27.33 0.86
CA ASN A 16 1.82 -27.56 -0.59
C ASN A 16 1.65 -26.26 -1.40
N PHE A 17 0.80 -25.35 -0.92
CA PHE A 17 0.55 -24.07 -1.58
C PHE A 17 1.79 -23.16 -1.51
N VAL A 18 2.39 -23.00 -0.34
CA VAL A 18 3.59 -22.18 -0.14
C VAL A 18 4.77 -22.74 -0.92
N ARG A 19 4.98 -24.06 -0.85
CA ARG A 19 6.04 -24.76 -1.59
C ARG A 19 5.91 -24.55 -3.10
N ARG A 20 4.70 -24.71 -3.65
CA ARG A 20 4.41 -24.47 -5.07
C ARG A 20 4.61 -23.01 -5.47
N SER A 21 4.18 -22.07 -4.63
CA SER A 21 4.33 -20.63 -4.88
C SER A 21 5.81 -20.23 -4.93
N ALA A 22 6.59 -20.63 -3.93
CA ALA A 22 8.03 -20.38 -3.87
C ALA A 22 8.77 -21.02 -5.07
N ARG A 23 8.44 -22.27 -5.41
CA ARG A 23 8.99 -22.96 -6.59
C ARG A 23 8.65 -22.25 -7.89
N LYS A 24 7.41 -21.79 -8.05
CA LYS A 24 6.98 -21.04 -9.24
C LYS A 24 7.77 -19.74 -9.37
N GLY A 25 7.88 -18.97 -8.30
CA GLY A 25 8.62 -17.72 -8.30
C GLY A 25 10.12 -17.92 -8.58
N LEU A 26 10.74 -18.97 -8.03
CA LEU A 26 12.13 -19.34 -8.34
C LEU A 26 12.32 -19.70 -9.84
N ASN A 27 11.38 -20.45 -10.41
CA ASN A 27 11.43 -20.79 -11.84
C ASN A 27 11.27 -19.56 -12.75
N GLU A 28 10.36 -18.63 -12.41
CA GLU A 28 10.18 -17.36 -13.14
C GLU A 28 11.45 -16.49 -13.11
N LEU A 29 12.26 -16.63 -12.06
CA LEU A 29 13.56 -15.96 -11.91
C LEU A 29 14.74 -16.75 -12.50
N GLY A 30 14.49 -17.91 -13.13
CA GLY A 30 15.48 -18.70 -13.86
C GLY A 30 16.07 -19.90 -13.12
N PHE A 31 15.74 -20.12 -11.84
CA PHE A 31 16.22 -21.27 -11.06
C PHE A 31 15.40 -22.51 -11.40
N LYS A 32 15.99 -23.44 -12.16
CA LYS A 32 15.31 -24.66 -12.64
C LYS A 32 15.60 -25.90 -11.79
N ASN A 33 16.65 -25.86 -10.97
CA ASN A 33 17.12 -27.01 -10.19
C ASN A 33 16.61 -26.93 -8.74
N VAL A 34 15.29 -27.05 -8.55
CA VAL A 34 14.67 -27.02 -7.22
C VAL A 34 14.21 -28.43 -6.82
N VAL A 35 14.81 -28.99 -5.77
CA VAL A 35 14.42 -30.24 -5.13
C VAL A 35 13.44 -29.91 -4.01
N GLU A 36 12.26 -30.54 -4.00
CA GLU A 36 11.21 -30.25 -3.02
C GLU A 36 11.11 -31.34 -1.95
N ALA A 37 11.04 -30.95 -0.67
CA ALA A 37 10.72 -31.85 0.43
C ALA A 37 9.54 -31.28 1.26
N GLU A 38 8.78 -32.18 1.89
CA GLU A 38 7.53 -31.84 2.58
C GLU A 38 7.69 -31.75 4.10
N ASP A 39 8.79 -32.29 4.64
CA ASP A 39 9.20 -32.16 6.04
C ASP A 39 10.70 -32.48 6.17
N GLY A 40 11.23 -32.43 7.39
CA GLY A 40 12.63 -32.73 7.65
C GLY A 40 13.04 -34.19 7.41
N ASN A 41 12.13 -35.17 7.49
CA ASN A 41 12.47 -36.57 7.20
C ASN A 41 12.64 -36.76 5.70
N HIS A 42 11.70 -36.23 4.92
CA HIS A 42 11.78 -36.23 3.47
C HIS A 42 13.02 -35.45 2.98
N ALA A 43 13.37 -34.34 3.65
CA ALA A 43 14.61 -33.61 3.35
C ALA A 43 15.86 -34.47 3.58
N VAL A 44 15.89 -35.28 4.64
CA VAL A 44 16.99 -36.23 4.91
C VAL A 44 17.10 -37.28 3.81
N GLU A 45 15.97 -37.85 3.36
CA GLU A 45 15.94 -38.80 2.24
C GLU A 45 16.53 -38.15 0.96
N ARG A 46 16.08 -36.93 0.63
CA ARG A 46 16.62 -36.19 -0.53
C ARG A 46 18.10 -35.88 -0.39
N LEU A 47 18.59 -35.54 0.79
CA LEU A 47 20.02 -35.28 1.03
C LEU A 47 20.88 -36.55 0.94
N GLN A 48 20.28 -37.74 1.04
CA GLN A 48 20.98 -39.01 0.86
C GLN A 48 20.96 -39.50 -0.59
N GLU A 49 19.88 -39.22 -1.33
CA GLU A 49 19.68 -39.64 -2.72
C GLU A 49 20.29 -38.67 -3.74
N GLU A 50 20.24 -37.37 -3.46
CA GLU A 50 20.67 -36.30 -4.37
C GLU A 50 22.09 -35.83 -4.04
N GLU A 51 22.96 -35.85 -5.04
CA GLU A 51 24.26 -35.18 -4.96
C GLU A 51 24.17 -33.73 -5.45
N GLY A 52 25.06 -32.89 -4.92
CA GLY A 52 25.28 -31.52 -5.39
C GLY A 52 24.20 -30.51 -4.99
N ILE A 53 23.59 -30.64 -3.80
CA ILE A 53 22.72 -29.58 -3.25
C ILE A 53 23.60 -28.41 -2.78
N ASP A 54 23.37 -27.23 -3.36
CA ASP A 54 24.17 -26.02 -3.09
C ASP A 54 23.63 -25.23 -1.89
N VAL A 55 22.32 -25.30 -1.61
CA VAL A 55 21.68 -24.59 -0.51
C VAL A 55 20.41 -25.30 -0.06
N ILE A 56 20.14 -25.25 1.24
CA ILE A 56 18.90 -25.73 1.85
C ILE A 56 18.10 -24.51 2.30
N VAL A 57 16.82 -24.44 1.92
CA VAL A 57 15.85 -23.45 2.40
C VAL A 57 14.75 -24.25 3.10
N SER A 58 14.70 -24.18 4.43
CA SER A 58 13.78 -24.99 5.23
C SER A 58 12.83 -24.12 6.02
N ASP A 59 11.56 -24.47 6.05
CA ASP A 59 10.66 -24.04 7.11
C ASP A 59 11.22 -24.45 8.48
N TRP A 60 10.98 -23.61 9.49
CA TRP A 60 11.18 -23.97 10.88
C TRP A 60 10.12 -24.96 11.35
N ASN A 61 8.83 -24.65 11.17
CA ASN A 61 7.74 -25.45 11.71
C ASN A 61 7.25 -26.45 10.68
N MET A 62 7.64 -27.70 10.83
CA MET A 62 7.14 -28.78 9.98
C MET A 62 6.67 -29.94 10.85
N PRO A 63 5.70 -30.73 10.40
CA PRO A 63 5.35 -31.97 11.07
C PRO A 63 6.54 -32.96 11.05
N ASN A 64 6.52 -33.91 11.97
CA ASN A 64 7.53 -34.95 12.12
C ASN A 64 8.91 -34.44 12.54
N LYS A 65 9.73 -34.00 11.59
CA LYS A 65 11.07 -33.44 11.83
C LYS A 65 11.04 -31.97 11.45
N ASP A 66 11.22 -31.11 12.46
CA ASP A 66 11.20 -29.67 12.25
C ASP A 66 12.50 -29.15 11.60
N GLY A 67 12.53 -27.88 11.22
CA GLY A 67 13.68 -27.27 10.57
C GLY A 67 14.94 -27.24 11.45
N TYR A 68 14.78 -27.13 12.77
CA TYR A 68 15.89 -27.09 13.71
C TYR A 68 16.53 -28.47 13.88
N GLU A 69 15.72 -29.52 14.02
CA GLU A 69 16.17 -30.90 14.01
C GLU A 69 16.84 -31.28 12.69
N LEU A 70 16.30 -30.81 11.55
CA LEU A 70 16.94 -30.99 10.25
C LEU A 70 18.30 -30.28 10.20
N LEU A 71 18.40 -29.05 10.69
CA LEU A 71 19.67 -28.31 10.78
C LEU A 71 20.73 -29.07 11.59
N LEU A 72 20.35 -29.59 12.78
CA LEU A 72 21.25 -30.40 13.60
C LEU A 72 21.73 -31.66 12.85
N TRP A 73 20.82 -32.34 12.14
CA TRP A 73 21.18 -33.49 11.32
C TRP A 73 22.14 -33.13 10.19
N VAL A 74 21.85 -32.04 9.47
CA VAL A 74 22.69 -31.53 8.36
C VAL A 74 24.10 -31.26 8.85
N ARG A 75 24.24 -30.64 10.04
CA ARG A 75 25.54 -30.26 10.61
C ARG A 75 26.30 -31.43 11.23
N ALA A 76 25.61 -32.48 11.66
CA ALA A 76 26.22 -33.69 12.18
C ALA A 76 26.78 -34.63 11.09
N ASN A 77 26.39 -34.45 9.82
CA ASN A 77 26.75 -35.34 8.71
C ASN A 77 27.86 -34.74 7.83
N GLU A 78 28.98 -35.47 7.66
CA GLU A 78 30.16 -35.04 6.90
C GLU A 78 29.87 -34.58 5.48
N LYS A 79 28.88 -35.19 4.81
CA LYS A 79 28.51 -34.84 3.42
C LYS A 79 27.73 -33.53 3.33
N THR A 80 26.97 -33.18 4.37
CA THR A 80 26.00 -32.06 4.33
C THR A 80 26.38 -30.89 5.23
N LYS A 81 27.33 -31.08 6.15
CA LYS A 81 27.67 -30.09 7.20
C LYS A 81 28.05 -28.71 6.67
N ASN A 82 28.59 -28.64 5.46
CA ASN A 82 29.05 -27.39 4.84
C ASN A 82 28.00 -26.74 3.92
N ILE A 83 26.85 -27.38 3.69
CA ILE A 83 25.80 -26.82 2.83
C ILE A 83 25.19 -25.61 3.55
N PRO A 84 25.15 -24.42 2.90
CA PRO A 84 24.42 -23.26 3.40
C PRO A 84 22.97 -23.63 3.75
N PHE A 85 22.55 -23.24 4.95
CA PHE A 85 21.21 -23.53 5.48
C PHE A 85 20.50 -22.23 5.79
N ILE A 86 19.48 -21.92 5.00
CA ILE A 86 18.59 -20.77 5.21
C ILE A 86 17.35 -21.27 5.93
N MET A 87 17.09 -20.68 7.09
CA MET A 87 15.91 -21.00 7.86
C MET A 87 14.79 -19.99 7.57
N ALA A 88 13.66 -20.48 7.10
CA ALA A 88 12.46 -19.70 6.90
C ALA A 88 11.65 -19.66 8.19
N THR A 89 11.66 -18.50 8.86
CA THR A 89 11.05 -18.32 10.20
C THR A 89 9.78 -17.48 10.14
N ALA A 90 8.80 -17.81 10.98
CA ALA A 90 7.76 -16.86 11.38
C ALA A 90 8.28 -15.97 12.52
N ARG A 91 7.68 -14.78 12.71
CA ARG A 91 8.16 -13.82 13.74
C ARG A 91 8.21 -14.38 15.17
N GLY A 92 7.35 -15.34 15.52
CA GLY A 92 7.31 -15.98 16.84
C GLY A 92 8.58 -16.79 17.18
N GLU A 93 9.37 -17.19 16.18
CA GLU A 93 10.59 -18.00 16.36
C GLU A 93 11.85 -17.15 16.56
N LYS A 94 11.77 -15.80 16.55
CA LYS A 94 12.95 -14.94 16.74
C LYS A 94 13.68 -15.17 18.07
N LYS A 95 12.99 -15.65 19.11
CA LYS A 95 13.63 -16.09 20.37
C LYS A 95 14.47 -17.36 20.22
N GLN A 96 14.19 -18.17 19.21
CA GLN A 96 14.88 -19.43 18.90
C GLN A 96 15.99 -19.24 17.86
N VAL A 97 16.05 -18.08 17.18
CA VAL A 97 17.14 -17.70 16.27
C VAL A 97 18.52 -17.88 16.91
N ALA A 98 18.67 -17.56 18.20
CA ALA A 98 19.91 -17.80 18.94
C ALA A 98 20.34 -19.29 18.91
N LYS A 99 19.39 -20.22 19.13
CA LYS A 99 19.67 -21.66 19.08
C LYS A 99 20.05 -22.13 17.68
N ALA A 100 19.39 -21.63 16.64
CA ALA A 100 19.74 -21.95 15.25
C ALA A 100 21.11 -21.37 14.85
N ASN A 101 21.46 -20.18 15.34
CA ASN A 101 22.80 -19.60 15.18
C ASN A 101 23.87 -20.48 15.82
N GLU A 102 23.65 -20.94 17.06
CA GLU A 102 24.55 -21.88 17.74
C GLU A 102 24.67 -23.22 17.00
N ALA A 103 23.58 -23.69 16.39
CA ALA A 103 23.56 -24.88 15.54
C ALA A 103 24.18 -24.66 14.15
N GLY A 104 24.63 -23.44 13.81
CA GLY A 104 25.34 -23.17 12.56
C GLY A 104 24.43 -22.92 11.34
N VAL A 105 23.23 -22.37 11.53
CA VAL A 105 22.42 -21.82 10.43
C VAL A 105 23.21 -20.75 9.66
N THR A 106 22.96 -20.61 8.35
CA THR A 106 23.66 -19.62 7.52
C THR A 106 22.98 -18.27 7.53
N ASP A 107 21.66 -18.24 7.39
CA ASP A 107 20.87 -17.01 7.42
C ASP A 107 19.39 -17.31 7.65
N PHE A 108 18.58 -16.26 7.78
CA PHE A 108 17.14 -16.36 7.96
C PHE A 108 16.37 -15.64 6.87
N ILE A 109 15.20 -16.16 6.53
CA ILE A 109 14.20 -15.49 5.69
C ILE A 109 12.86 -15.46 6.43
N THR A 110 12.20 -14.30 6.45
CA THR A 110 10.92 -14.16 7.17
C THR A 110 9.78 -14.62 6.29
N LYS A 111 8.89 -15.47 6.81
CA LYS A 111 7.67 -15.88 6.12
C LYS A 111 6.52 -14.87 6.30
N PRO A 112 5.64 -14.67 5.29
CA PRO A 112 5.81 -15.09 3.90
C PRO A 112 6.92 -14.26 3.21
N PHE A 113 7.65 -14.87 2.28
CA PHE A 113 8.70 -14.21 1.50
C PHE A 113 8.41 -14.26 0.00
N ALA A 114 8.82 -13.21 -0.71
CA ALA A 114 8.80 -13.22 -2.17
C ALA A 114 10.03 -13.94 -2.72
N ALA A 115 9.92 -14.60 -3.89
CA ALA A 115 11.06 -15.27 -4.52
C ALA A 115 12.25 -14.33 -4.74
N LYS A 116 12.00 -13.06 -5.06
CA LYS A 116 13.04 -12.04 -5.21
C LYS A 116 13.79 -11.75 -3.90
N GLU A 117 13.12 -11.83 -2.75
CA GLU A 117 13.76 -11.65 -1.44
C GLU A 117 14.71 -12.81 -1.15
N LEU A 118 14.29 -14.05 -1.46
CA LEU A 118 15.15 -15.23 -1.36
C LEU A 118 16.36 -15.14 -2.29
N VAL A 119 16.17 -14.73 -3.54
CA VAL A 119 17.28 -14.51 -4.49
C VAL A 119 18.26 -13.46 -3.98
N THR A 120 17.75 -12.35 -3.43
CA THR A 120 18.61 -11.31 -2.83
C THR A 120 19.42 -11.86 -1.65
N LEU A 121 18.84 -12.75 -0.84
CA LEU A 121 19.53 -13.41 0.26
C LEU A 121 20.60 -14.40 -0.24
N LEU A 122 20.28 -15.18 -1.28
CA LEU A 122 21.24 -16.10 -1.90
C LEU A 122 22.42 -15.32 -2.50
N GLU A 123 22.17 -14.20 -3.18
CA GLU A 123 23.23 -13.30 -3.67
C GLU A 123 24.15 -12.87 -2.52
N GLN A 124 23.60 -12.54 -1.35
CA GLN A 124 24.39 -12.17 -0.17
C GLN A 124 25.22 -13.32 0.40
N ILE A 125 24.71 -14.56 0.37
CA ILE A 125 25.38 -15.74 0.93
C ILE A 125 26.55 -16.20 0.05
N PHE A 126 26.38 -16.15 -1.27
CA PHE A 126 27.35 -16.64 -2.25
C PHE A 126 28.33 -15.57 -2.75
N ASP A 127 28.11 -14.30 -2.43
CA ASP A 127 29.05 -13.21 -2.68
C ASP A 127 30.08 -13.07 -1.53
N LYS A 128 31.34 -13.42 -1.84
CA LYS A 128 32.45 -13.41 -0.87
C LYS A 128 32.85 -12.01 -0.40
N ASP A 129 32.55 -10.96 -1.17
CA ASP A 129 32.91 -9.58 -0.83
C ASP A 129 31.93 -8.95 0.19
N LYS A 130 30.67 -9.42 0.24
CA LYS A 130 29.63 -8.91 1.16
C LYS A 130 29.62 -9.54 2.55
N LYS A 131 30.26 -10.71 2.72
CA LYS A 131 30.36 -11.38 4.03
C LYS A 131 31.18 -10.56 5.03
N ALA A 132 32.12 -9.74 4.54
CA ALA A 132 32.87 -8.76 5.33
C ALA A 132 32.03 -7.51 5.65
N GLU A 133 31.11 -7.10 4.78
CA GLU A 133 30.18 -5.97 5.04
C GLU A 133 29.12 -6.31 6.09
N LYS A 134 28.61 -7.54 6.15
CA LYS A 134 27.54 -7.94 7.11
C LYS A 134 28.01 -7.90 8.57
N ALA A 135 29.29 -8.21 8.83
CA ALA A 135 29.90 -8.05 10.16
C ALA A 135 30.22 -6.58 10.50
N ALA A 136 30.35 -5.70 9.49
CA ALA A 136 30.57 -4.27 9.66
C ALA A 136 29.27 -3.45 9.75
N ALA A 137 28.15 -3.94 9.19
CA ALA A 137 26.87 -3.21 9.10
C ALA A 137 26.17 -3.00 10.46
N VAL A 138 26.36 -3.91 11.42
CA VAL A 138 25.90 -3.72 12.81
C VAL A 138 26.61 -2.51 13.48
N GLN A 139 27.69 -1.99 12.88
CA GLN A 139 28.44 -0.81 13.29
C GLN A 139 28.51 0.28 12.18
N ALA A 140 27.46 0.43 11.38
CA ALA A 140 27.40 1.52 10.40
C ALA A 140 27.46 2.87 11.13
N ARG A 141 28.61 3.54 11.08
CA ARG A 141 28.79 4.87 11.69
C ARG A 141 27.84 5.88 11.05
N PRO A 142 27.33 6.86 11.83
CA PRO A 142 26.49 7.93 11.32
C PRO A 142 27.12 8.63 10.12
N ARG A 143 26.37 8.73 9.02
CA ARG A 143 26.83 9.29 7.76
C ARG A 143 26.97 10.80 7.86
N ARG A 144 28.01 11.37 7.23
CA ARG A 144 28.19 12.82 7.11
C ARG A 144 28.04 13.24 5.66
N ALA A 145 27.27 14.29 5.43
CA ALA A 145 27.15 14.93 4.13
C ALA A 145 28.41 15.73 3.79
N ALA A 146 28.56 16.12 2.51
CA ALA A 146 29.67 16.97 2.05
C ALA A 146 29.71 18.34 2.77
N SER A 147 28.56 18.81 3.28
CA SER A 147 28.46 20.03 4.09
C SER A 147 29.03 19.89 5.52
N GLY A 148 29.35 18.66 5.95
CA GLY A 148 29.76 18.34 7.32
C GLY A 148 28.60 18.01 8.27
N LYS A 149 27.35 18.27 7.86
CA LYS A 149 26.13 17.93 8.60
C LYS A 149 25.91 16.42 8.67
N LEU A 150 25.12 15.99 9.65
CA LEU A 150 24.67 14.59 9.74
C LEU A 150 23.75 14.28 8.55
N GLN A 151 24.01 13.21 7.81
CA GLN A 151 23.08 12.74 6.79
C GLN A 151 22.09 11.79 7.44
N LEU A 152 20.83 12.21 7.57
CA LEU A 152 19.76 11.39 8.11
C LEU A 152 19.01 10.69 6.99
N LYS A 153 19.19 9.37 6.88
CA LYS A 153 18.43 8.52 5.96
C LYS A 153 17.19 7.99 6.67
N VAL A 154 16.02 8.33 6.16
CA VAL A 154 14.72 8.08 6.78
C VAL A 154 13.89 7.10 5.94
N ALA A 155 13.62 5.91 6.46
CA ALA A 155 12.73 4.94 5.80
C ALA A 155 11.25 5.32 5.95
N HIS A 156 10.49 5.14 4.88
CA HIS A 156 9.03 5.29 4.87
C HIS A 156 8.40 4.38 3.80
N ILE A 157 7.09 4.16 3.88
CA ILE A 157 6.28 3.59 2.80
C ILE A 157 5.25 4.59 2.27
N GLN A 158 4.45 4.16 1.30
CA GLN A 158 3.50 4.97 0.52
C GLN A 158 2.11 5.10 1.18
N ILE A 159 2.06 5.71 2.37
CA ILE A 159 0.81 5.92 3.14
C ILE A 159 0.78 7.31 3.80
N THR A 160 -0.40 7.85 4.06
CA THR A 160 -0.59 9.19 4.66
C THR A 160 -0.01 9.31 6.07
N ASP A 161 0.13 8.19 6.78
CA ASP A 161 0.76 8.12 8.10
C ASP A 161 2.17 8.71 8.11
N HIS A 162 2.82 8.77 6.94
CA HIS A 162 4.18 9.28 6.75
C HIS A 162 4.21 10.65 6.04
N LEU A 163 3.06 11.29 5.83
CA LEU A 163 2.95 12.52 5.05
C LEU A 163 3.71 13.70 5.68
N SER A 164 3.86 13.74 7.01
CA SER A 164 4.68 14.75 7.69
C SER A 164 6.13 14.75 7.21
N LEU A 165 6.70 13.57 6.90
CA LEU A 165 8.02 13.46 6.26
C LEU A 165 8.02 14.03 4.84
N GLY A 166 6.97 13.77 4.07
CA GLY A 166 6.82 14.28 2.70
C GLY A 166 6.68 15.80 2.64
N VAL A 167 5.88 16.37 3.54
CA VAL A 167 5.73 17.81 3.69
C VAL A 167 7.04 18.43 4.19
N LEU A 168 7.71 17.84 5.17
CA LEU A 168 9.03 18.29 5.62
C LEU A 168 10.03 18.32 4.45
N LYS A 169 10.13 17.23 3.69
CA LYS A 169 11.00 17.15 2.50
C LYS A 169 10.69 18.26 1.50
N HIS A 170 9.41 18.56 1.26
CA HIS A 170 9.00 19.64 0.37
C HIS A 170 9.37 21.03 0.93
N LEU A 171 9.17 21.27 2.22
CA LEU A 171 9.51 22.54 2.88
C LEU A 171 11.03 22.79 2.85
N ILE A 172 11.85 21.75 3.03
CA ILE A 172 13.30 21.84 2.89
C ILE A 172 13.70 22.13 1.44
N LYS A 173 13.16 21.36 0.48
CA LYS A 173 13.45 21.54 -0.94
C LYS A 173 13.05 22.93 -1.47
N SER A 174 11.97 23.48 -0.94
CA SER A 174 11.48 24.83 -1.26
C SER A 174 12.14 25.95 -0.44
N GLN A 175 13.18 25.62 0.35
CA GLN A 175 13.93 26.55 1.21
C GLN A 175 13.09 27.27 2.27
N LYS A 176 11.87 26.78 2.55
CA LYS A 176 11.02 27.28 3.63
C LYS A 176 11.50 26.82 5.00
N LEU A 177 12.12 25.64 5.05
CA LEU A 177 12.84 25.13 6.21
C LEU A 177 14.29 24.85 5.83
N ASN A 178 15.23 25.18 6.72
CA ASN A 178 16.66 25.05 6.45
C ASN A 178 17.33 24.38 7.66
N PRO A 179 17.43 23.03 7.69
CA PRO A 179 18.04 22.32 8.81
C PRO A 179 19.52 22.68 8.93
N GLN A 180 19.98 22.94 10.14
CA GLN A 180 21.34 23.33 10.48
C GLN A 180 22.19 22.12 10.89
N HIS A 181 21.58 21.10 11.48
CA HIS A 181 22.29 19.96 12.07
C HIS A 181 22.29 18.72 11.16
N PHE A 182 21.34 18.62 10.22
CA PHE A 182 21.25 17.47 9.33
C PHE A 182 20.94 17.83 7.86
N GLU A 183 21.18 16.86 6.98
CA GLU A 183 20.63 16.77 5.63
C GLU A 183 19.67 15.58 5.54
N LEU A 184 18.52 15.78 4.90
CA LEU A 184 17.44 14.78 4.84
C LEU A 184 17.53 13.95 3.55
N GLU A 185 17.61 12.62 3.70
CA GLU A 185 17.42 11.65 2.64
C GLU A 185 16.23 10.74 2.98
N THR A 186 15.25 10.61 2.09
CA THR A 186 14.09 9.74 2.32
C THR A 186 14.19 8.49 1.45
N VAL A 187 13.89 7.32 2.02
CA VAL A 187 13.91 6.02 1.33
C VAL A 187 12.51 5.45 1.33
N CYS A 188 11.88 5.44 0.16
CA CYS A 188 10.56 4.83 -0.01
C CYS A 188 10.71 3.32 -0.20
N MET A 189 10.08 2.54 0.67
CA MET A 189 10.17 1.09 0.70
C MET A 189 8.83 0.44 0.34
N PRO A 190 8.83 -0.76 -0.26
CA PRO A 190 7.62 -1.38 -0.78
C PRO A 190 6.72 -1.99 0.30
N SER A 191 7.25 -2.32 1.47
CA SER A 191 6.51 -2.95 2.58
C SER A 191 7.22 -2.75 3.92
N TRP A 192 6.64 -3.27 4.99
CA TRP A 192 7.17 -3.13 6.35
C TRP A 192 8.42 -3.97 6.63
N ASN A 193 8.59 -5.12 5.97
CA ASN A 193 9.74 -6.01 6.22
C ASN A 193 11.08 -5.35 5.80
N PRO A 194 11.20 -4.69 4.63
CA PRO A 194 12.37 -3.88 4.29
C PRO A 194 12.63 -2.73 5.26
N VAL A 195 11.57 -2.03 5.72
CA VAL A 195 11.70 -0.95 6.72
C VAL A 195 12.33 -1.50 7.99
N GLN A 196 11.79 -2.61 8.50
CA GLN A 196 12.33 -3.30 9.66
C GLN A 196 13.82 -3.68 9.45
N LYS A 197 14.12 -4.40 8.37
CA LYS A 197 15.48 -4.89 8.10
C LYS A 197 16.46 -3.74 8.01
N SER A 198 16.11 -2.67 7.30
CA SER A 198 16.99 -1.51 7.12
C SER A 198 17.29 -0.77 8.43
N LEU A 199 16.31 -0.68 9.34
CA LEU A 199 16.49 -0.05 10.64
C LEU A 199 17.34 -0.95 11.55
N GLU A 200 17.06 -2.27 11.53
CA GLU A 200 17.80 -3.30 12.27
C GLU A 200 19.28 -3.37 11.85
N THR A 201 19.58 -3.26 10.55
CA THR A 201 20.95 -3.34 10.03
C THR A 201 21.68 -1.99 9.99
N GLY A 202 21.04 -0.90 10.44
CA GLY A 202 21.64 0.43 10.37
C GLY A 202 21.75 1.01 8.96
N GLU A 203 21.06 0.44 7.97
CA GLU A 203 21.00 1.00 6.62
C GLU A 203 20.30 2.36 6.61
N VAL A 204 19.30 2.53 7.49
CA VAL A 204 18.62 3.81 7.77
C VAL A 204 18.80 4.22 9.23
N ASP A 205 18.77 5.52 9.46
CA ASP A 205 19.00 6.14 10.77
C ASP A 205 17.69 6.36 11.53
N VAL A 206 16.62 6.60 10.78
CA VAL A 206 15.26 6.85 11.25
C VAL A 206 14.28 6.03 10.42
N ALA A 207 13.20 5.55 11.03
CA ALA A 207 12.08 4.95 10.31
C ALA A 207 10.75 5.51 10.78
N PHE A 208 9.90 5.82 9.81
CA PHE A 208 8.47 5.91 10.01
C PHE A 208 7.91 4.49 9.95
N ILE A 209 7.53 3.96 11.10
CA ILE A 209 7.26 2.53 11.28
C ILE A 209 6.07 2.30 12.21
N LEU A 210 5.35 1.19 12.02
CA LEU A 210 4.26 0.79 12.93
C LEU A 210 4.77 0.65 14.37
N ALA A 211 4.06 1.23 15.34
CA ALA A 211 4.41 1.15 16.76
C ALA A 211 4.61 -0.30 17.25
N PRO A 212 3.74 -1.28 16.90
CA PRO A 212 3.99 -2.68 17.25
C PRO A 212 5.29 -3.26 16.69
N ILE A 213 5.69 -2.88 15.46
CA ILE A 213 6.96 -3.34 14.89
C ILE A 213 8.14 -2.72 15.62
N ALA A 214 8.06 -1.43 15.98
CA ALA A 214 9.12 -0.77 16.72
C ALA A 214 9.31 -1.38 18.13
N MET A 215 8.20 -1.69 18.82
CA MET A 215 8.23 -2.40 20.10
C MET A 215 8.81 -3.82 19.95
N ASP A 216 8.40 -4.56 18.91
CA ASP A 216 8.91 -5.89 18.59
C ASP A 216 10.43 -5.85 18.37
N LEU A 217 10.91 -4.93 17.54
CA LEU A 217 12.34 -4.71 17.28
C LEU A 217 13.14 -4.40 18.56
N TYR A 218 12.64 -3.48 19.37
CA TYR A 218 13.27 -3.11 20.63
C TYR A 218 13.33 -4.29 21.61
N SER A 219 12.27 -5.09 21.69
CA SER A 219 12.23 -6.29 22.53
C SER A 219 13.27 -7.36 22.15
N PHE A 220 13.71 -7.35 20.89
CA PHE A 220 14.79 -8.22 20.37
C PHE A 220 16.18 -7.57 20.44
N GLY A 221 16.32 -6.45 21.13
CA GLY A 221 17.61 -5.81 21.40
C GLY A 221 18.12 -4.90 20.28
N VAL A 222 17.26 -4.53 19.31
CA VAL A 222 17.64 -3.53 18.31
C VAL A 222 17.72 -2.15 18.99
N PRO A 223 18.86 -1.44 18.92
CA PRO A 223 19.09 -0.22 19.68
C PRO A 223 18.39 0.97 19.02
N ILE A 224 17.10 1.14 19.30
CA ILE A 224 16.25 2.23 18.80
C ILE A 224 15.44 2.88 19.92
N LYS A 225 15.04 4.14 19.72
CA LYS A 225 14.11 4.89 20.58
C LYS A 225 12.94 5.41 19.77
N LEU A 226 11.75 5.44 20.37
CA LEU A 226 10.61 6.17 19.85
C LEU A 226 10.70 7.62 20.33
N VAL A 227 10.80 8.58 19.41
CA VAL A 227 10.95 10.01 19.77
C VAL A 227 9.71 10.87 19.47
N LEU A 228 8.82 10.41 18.60
CA LEU A 228 7.61 11.13 18.18
C LEU A 228 6.57 10.15 17.60
N LEU A 229 5.28 10.45 17.68
CA LEU A 229 4.29 9.79 16.82
C LEU A 229 4.39 10.34 15.40
N ALA A 230 4.15 9.51 14.40
CA ALA A 230 4.09 10.01 13.02
C ALA A 230 2.72 10.68 12.72
N HIS A 231 1.66 10.19 13.37
CA HIS A 231 0.28 10.66 13.26
C HIS A 231 -0.60 10.00 14.35
N LYS A 232 -1.88 10.40 14.41
CA LYS A 232 -2.97 9.66 15.07
C LYS A 232 -4.08 9.34 14.06
N ASN A 233 -4.92 8.34 14.34
CA ASN A 233 -5.97 7.85 13.42
C ASN A 233 -5.42 7.48 12.02
N GLY A 234 -6.22 7.57 10.96
CA GLY A 234 -5.73 7.52 9.57
C GLY A 234 -5.85 6.16 8.88
N SER A 235 -6.41 5.16 9.53
CA SER A 235 -6.69 3.86 8.91
C SER A 235 -8.17 3.75 8.51
N ILE A 236 -8.43 2.95 7.48
CA ILE A 236 -9.75 2.76 6.88
C ILE A 236 -10.05 1.26 6.76
N PHE A 237 -11.21 0.86 7.29
CA PHE A 237 -11.75 -0.48 7.14
C PHE A 237 -12.69 -0.50 5.94
N VAL A 238 -12.35 -1.29 4.93
CA VAL A 238 -13.19 -1.47 3.75
C VAL A 238 -13.60 -2.93 3.57
N ARG A 239 -14.74 -3.12 2.94
CA ARG A 239 -15.21 -4.41 2.44
C ARG A 239 -15.14 -4.45 0.92
N LYS A 240 -15.08 -5.64 0.32
CA LYS A 240 -15.23 -5.79 -1.12
C LYS A 240 -16.61 -5.30 -1.57
N ARG A 241 -16.66 -4.50 -2.65
CA ARG A 241 -17.94 -4.08 -3.25
C ARG A 241 -18.59 -5.29 -3.93
N ILE A 242 -19.87 -5.52 -3.62
CA ILE A 242 -20.68 -6.56 -4.26
C ILE A 242 -22.04 -5.93 -4.58
N GLU A 243 -22.39 -5.85 -5.86
CA GLU A 243 -23.67 -5.29 -6.29
C GLU A 243 -24.85 -6.16 -5.83
N GLY A 244 -25.92 -5.53 -5.33
CA GLY A 244 -27.14 -6.20 -4.91
C GLY A 244 -27.00 -7.06 -3.64
N ASP A 245 -25.93 -6.90 -2.88
CA ASP A 245 -25.66 -7.67 -1.68
C ASP A 245 -26.61 -7.28 -0.53
N SER A 246 -27.39 -8.27 -0.05
CA SER A 246 -28.35 -8.13 1.05
C SER A 246 -27.91 -8.86 2.32
N LYS A 247 -26.68 -9.38 2.34
CA LYS A 247 -26.14 -10.11 3.48
C LYS A 247 -25.93 -9.22 4.69
N SER A 248 -25.98 -9.82 5.87
CA SER A 248 -25.53 -9.16 7.08
C SER A 248 -24.03 -8.87 7.03
N LEU A 249 -23.59 -7.89 7.82
CA LEU A 249 -22.18 -7.49 7.85
C LEU A 249 -21.25 -8.65 8.25
N ALA A 250 -21.68 -9.54 9.16
CA ALA A 250 -20.89 -10.70 9.56
C ALA A 250 -20.73 -11.73 8.43
N GLU A 251 -21.78 -11.96 7.65
CA GLU A 251 -21.75 -12.89 6.51
C GLU A 251 -20.83 -12.42 5.37
N ASN A 252 -20.52 -11.12 5.32
CA ASN A 252 -19.58 -10.56 4.36
C ASN A 252 -18.11 -10.90 4.67
N PHE A 253 -17.82 -11.30 5.91
CA PHE A 253 -16.46 -11.67 6.33
C PHE A 253 -16.32 -13.15 6.70
N LYS A 254 -17.41 -13.81 7.11
CA LYS A 254 -17.39 -15.23 7.46
C LYS A 254 -16.95 -16.09 6.27
N SER A 255 -15.96 -16.93 6.53
CA SER A 255 -15.26 -17.78 5.58
C SER A 255 -14.61 -17.02 4.41
N LYS A 256 -14.23 -15.75 4.63
CA LYS A 256 -13.54 -14.89 3.67
C LYS A 256 -12.12 -14.55 4.12
N THR A 257 -11.29 -14.21 3.14
CA THR A 257 -9.95 -13.67 3.38
C THR A 257 -10.03 -12.18 3.71
N PHE A 258 -9.39 -11.77 4.80
CA PHE A 258 -9.30 -10.37 5.21
C PHE A 258 -7.84 -9.93 5.28
N TYR A 259 -7.48 -8.90 4.54
CA TYR A 259 -6.09 -8.48 4.44
C TYR A 259 -5.70 -7.48 5.53
N ILE A 260 -4.48 -7.61 6.00
CA ILE A 260 -3.84 -6.69 6.94
C ILE A 260 -2.42 -6.38 6.43
N PRO A 261 -1.85 -5.22 6.76
CA PRO A 261 -0.57 -4.82 6.20
C PRO A 261 0.61 -5.56 6.84
N HIS A 262 0.42 -6.05 8.07
CA HIS A 262 1.44 -6.75 8.84
C HIS A 262 0.83 -7.41 10.10
N GLU A 263 1.34 -8.56 10.55
CA GLU A 263 0.87 -9.23 11.80
C GLU A 263 1.05 -8.33 13.03
N MET A 264 2.21 -7.71 13.15
CA MET A 264 2.51 -6.71 14.18
C MET A 264 2.01 -5.34 13.73
N SER A 265 0.70 -5.09 13.78
CA SER A 265 0.14 -3.79 13.39
C SER A 265 -1.14 -3.43 14.13
N ILE A 266 -1.41 -2.13 14.23
CA ILE A 266 -2.68 -1.61 14.76
C ILE A 266 -3.85 -2.01 13.87
N HIS A 267 -3.62 -2.10 12.57
CA HIS A 267 -4.59 -2.62 11.61
C HIS A 267 -5.03 -4.04 11.96
N HIS A 268 -4.10 -4.93 12.32
CA HIS A 268 -4.43 -6.27 12.77
C HIS A 268 -5.21 -6.25 14.08
N MET A 269 -4.74 -5.48 15.07
CA MET A 269 -5.40 -5.34 16.37
C MET A 269 -6.85 -4.82 16.26
N LEU A 270 -7.07 -3.75 15.51
CA LEU A 270 -8.39 -3.14 15.32
C LEU A 270 -9.32 -4.04 14.48
N SER A 271 -8.78 -4.73 13.47
CA SER A 271 -9.55 -5.73 12.72
C SER A 271 -9.97 -6.90 13.62
N HIS A 272 -9.06 -7.36 14.48
CA HIS A 272 -9.35 -8.39 15.47
C HIS A 272 -10.48 -7.93 16.41
N MET A 273 -10.37 -6.73 17.01
CA MET A 273 -11.42 -6.15 17.86
C MET A 273 -12.77 -6.11 17.15
N PHE A 274 -12.81 -5.56 15.93
CA PHE A 274 -14.04 -5.38 15.17
C PHE A 274 -14.70 -6.71 14.79
N LEU A 275 -13.94 -7.64 14.19
CA LEU A 275 -14.45 -8.93 13.74
C LEU A 275 -14.89 -9.80 14.92
N ARG A 276 -14.15 -9.79 16.04
CA ARG A 276 -14.60 -10.44 17.29
C ARG A 276 -15.90 -9.84 17.81
N GLY A 277 -16.07 -8.51 17.71
CA GLY A 277 -17.31 -7.83 18.06
C GLY A 277 -18.50 -8.21 17.16
N LEU A 278 -18.25 -8.71 15.95
CA LEU A 278 -19.27 -9.32 15.08
C LEU A 278 -19.57 -10.79 15.42
N GLY A 279 -18.89 -11.36 16.42
CA GLY A 279 -18.96 -12.78 16.75
C GLY A 279 -18.14 -13.68 15.81
N LEU A 280 -17.25 -13.11 14.99
CA LEU A 280 -16.34 -13.83 14.11
C LEU A 280 -14.99 -14.06 14.79
N ARG A 281 -14.19 -14.96 14.23
CA ARG A 281 -12.90 -15.39 14.77
C ARG A 281 -11.84 -15.24 13.68
N PRO A 282 -11.16 -14.08 13.59
CA PRO A 282 -10.08 -13.91 12.62
C PRO A 282 -8.81 -14.63 13.07
N GLY A 283 -8.13 -15.30 12.14
CA GLY A 283 -6.90 -16.03 12.41
C GLY A 283 -6.12 -16.36 11.15
N PHE A 284 -4.87 -16.80 11.31
CA PHE A 284 -4.03 -17.27 10.22
C PHE A 284 -4.21 -18.77 10.01
N GLU A 285 -4.03 -19.22 8.77
CA GLU A 285 -4.06 -20.64 8.44
C GLU A 285 -3.08 -21.43 9.31
N GLY A 286 -3.52 -22.59 9.81
CA GLY A 286 -2.75 -23.43 10.73
C GLY A 286 -2.73 -22.97 12.20
N ARG A 287 -3.37 -21.84 12.56
CA ARG A 287 -3.41 -21.33 13.95
C ARG A 287 -4.83 -21.33 14.54
N GLY A 288 -5.20 -22.41 15.23
CA GLY A 288 -6.43 -22.48 16.04
C GLY A 288 -7.72 -22.57 15.22
N ASP A 289 -8.85 -22.29 15.87
CA ASP A 289 -10.19 -22.31 15.26
C ASP A 289 -10.61 -20.88 14.87
N PHE A 290 -10.70 -20.64 13.56
CA PHE A 290 -11.01 -19.33 12.97
C PHE A 290 -12.02 -19.49 11.81
N ASP A 291 -12.78 -18.43 11.57
CA ASP A 291 -13.78 -18.34 10.50
C ASP A 291 -13.60 -17.09 9.62
N VAL A 292 -12.55 -16.30 9.83
CA VAL A 292 -12.07 -15.27 8.90
C VAL A 292 -10.57 -15.50 8.69
N PHE A 293 -10.14 -15.61 7.44
CA PHE A 293 -8.78 -15.96 7.07
C PHE A 293 -7.93 -14.69 6.95
N LEU A 294 -6.98 -14.47 7.86
CA LEU A 294 -6.08 -13.33 7.79
C LEU A 294 -4.91 -13.62 6.85
N GLU A 295 -4.57 -12.63 6.02
CA GLU A 295 -3.41 -12.68 5.14
C GLU A 295 -2.69 -11.32 5.13
N VAL A 296 -1.36 -11.38 5.12
CA VAL A 296 -0.50 -10.19 5.14
C VAL A 296 -0.20 -9.74 3.72
N ILE A 297 -0.69 -8.57 3.34
CA ILE A 297 -0.50 -7.98 2.01
C ILE A 297 0.12 -6.59 2.15
N PRO A 298 1.17 -6.23 1.40
CA PRO A 298 1.69 -4.87 1.38
C PRO A 298 0.59 -3.84 1.03
N PRO A 299 0.51 -2.68 1.71
CA PRO A 299 -0.57 -1.71 1.52
C PRO A 299 -0.88 -1.39 0.06
N ILE A 300 0.16 -1.11 -0.74
CA ILE A 300 0.03 -0.72 -2.15
C ILE A 300 -0.58 -1.81 -3.05
N GLN A 301 -0.53 -3.07 -2.62
CA GLN A 301 -1.05 -4.23 -3.36
C GLN A 301 -2.48 -4.61 -2.93
N MET A 302 -2.96 -4.12 -1.78
CA MET A 302 -4.26 -4.53 -1.25
C MET A 302 -5.44 -4.28 -2.19
N PRO A 303 -5.55 -3.16 -2.93
CA PRO A 303 -6.65 -2.95 -3.86
C PRO A 303 -6.67 -4.01 -4.98
N GLU A 304 -5.50 -4.34 -5.53
CA GLU A 304 -5.36 -5.35 -6.59
C GLU A 304 -5.75 -6.74 -6.07
N TYR A 305 -5.25 -7.13 -4.89
CA TYR A 305 -5.60 -8.40 -4.26
C TYR A 305 -7.09 -8.50 -3.87
N LEU A 306 -7.70 -7.38 -3.45
CA LEU A 306 -9.13 -7.31 -3.17
C LEU A 306 -9.95 -7.49 -4.45
N ALA A 307 -9.55 -6.86 -5.56
CA ALA A 307 -10.20 -7.02 -6.84
C ALA A 307 -10.08 -8.45 -7.37
N ALA A 308 -8.86 -8.99 -7.42
CA ALA A 308 -8.52 -10.26 -8.05
C ALA A 308 -9.05 -11.50 -7.30
N ASN A 309 -9.18 -11.46 -5.96
CA ASN A 309 -9.60 -12.61 -5.17
C ASN A 309 -11.12 -12.62 -4.93
N PRO A 310 -11.89 -13.60 -5.46
CA PRO A 310 -13.34 -13.70 -5.21
C PRO A 310 -13.70 -14.04 -3.74
N GLN A 311 -12.75 -14.58 -2.98
CA GLN A 311 -12.91 -14.90 -1.55
C GLN A 311 -12.43 -13.79 -0.62
N ALA A 312 -11.94 -12.66 -1.14
CA ALA A 312 -11.59 -11.52 -0.30
C ALA A 312 -12.86 -10.85 0.24
N GLY A 313 -12.90 -10.64 1.56
CA GLY A 313 -13.96 -9.93 2.27
C GLY A 313 -13.66 -8.44 2.44
N GLY A 314 -12.39 -8.06 2.58
CA GLY A 314 -12.00 -6.68 2.83
C GLY A 314 -10.59 -6.54 3.38
N TYR A 315 -10.27 -5.33 3.86
CA TYR A 315 -9.01 -5.06 4.56
C TYR A 315 -9.13 -3.83 5.49
N LEU A 316 -8.20 -3.73 6.44
CA LEU A 316 -7.94 -2.52 7.22
C LEU A 316 -6.51 -2.08 6.97
N VAL A 317 -6.32 -0.85 6.51
CA VAL A 317 -5.01 -0.30 6.13
C VAL A 317 -4.99 1.23 6.33
N ALA A 318 -3.80 1.81 6.37
CA ALA A 318 -3.61 3.25 6.33
C ALA A 318 -4.10 3.85 4.99
N GLU A 319 -4.62 5.06 5.05
CA GLU A 319 -4.96 5.84 3.85
C GLU A 319 -3.69 6.21 3.04
N PRO A 320 -3.79 6.52 1.73
CA PRO A 320 -4.99 6.70 0.91
C PRO A 320 -5.52 5.40 0.26
N ILE A 321 -5.01 4.24 0.66
CA ILE A 321 -5.23 2.97 -0.03
C ILE A 321 -6.72 2.56 -0.06
N GLY A 322 -7.45 2.77 1.04
CA GLY A 322 -8.87 2.42 1.09
C GLY A 322 -9.75 3.40 0.33
N THR A 323 -9.57 4.72 0.51
CA THR A 323 -10.36 5.71 -0.25
C THR A 323 -10.10 5.61 -1.75
N LYS A 324 -8.86 5.31 -2.16
CA LYS A 324 -8.54 4.98 -3.56
C LYS A 324 -9.33 3.78 -4.07
N ALA A 325 -9.34 2.66 -3.35
CA ALA A 325 -10.06 1.46 -3.79
C ALA A 325 -11.58 1.68 -3.88
N ILE A 326 -12.14 2.55 -3.01
CA ILE A 326 -13.54 2.98 -3.11
C ILE A 326 -13.74 3.84 -4.37
N ALA A 327 -12.84 4.78 -4.64
CA ALA A 327 -12.85 5.61 -5.85
C ALA A 327 -12.72 4.78 -7.15
N GLU A 328 -12.10 3.60 -7.09
CA GLU A 328 -12.00 2.64 -8.19
C GLU A 328 -13.18 1.66 -8.28
N GLY A 329 -14.16 1.77 -7.37
CA GLY A 329 -15.32 0.88 -7.32
C GLY A 329 -14.99 -0.54 -6.86
N ILE A 330 -13.81 -0.79 -6.31
CA ILE A 330 -13.37 -2.12 -5.83
C ILE A 330 -13.93 -2.40 -4.43
N ALA A 331 -14.04 -1.36 -3.61
CA ALA A 331 -14.32 -1.47 -2.19
C ALA A 331 -15.44 -0.53 -1.72
N GLU A 332 -15.96 -0.80 -0.53
CA GLU A 332 -16.90 0.07 0.17
C GLU A 332 -16.42 0.34 1.59
N LEU A 333 -16.63 1.58 2.06
CA LEU A 333 -16.30 1.97 3.43
C LEU A 333 -17.16 1.22 4.43
N THR A 334 -16.53 0.58 5.41
CA THR A 334 -17.23 0.08 6.61
C THR A 334 -17.12 1.11 7.73
N PHE A 335 -15.91 1.48 8.13
CA PHE A 335 -15.64 2.56 9.10
C PHE A 335 -14.20 3.07 9.00
N LEU A 336 -13.95 4.23 9.59
CA LEU A 336 -12.60 4.77 9.80
C LEU A 336 -12.11 4.40 11.20
N SER A 337 -10.84 4.07 11.34
CA SER A 337 -10.29 3.58 12.61
C SER A 337 -10.51 4.53 13.80
N GLY A 338 -10.54 5.85 13.56
CA GLY A 338 -10.88 6.85 14.58
C GLY A 338 -12.28 6.71 15.19
N GLU A 339 -13.20 6.06 14.47
CA GLU A 339 -14.54 5.75 14.98
C GLU A 339 -14.48 4.64 16.04
N LEU A 340 -13.59 3.66 15.88
CA LEU A 340 -13.37 2.60 16.87
C LEU A 340 -12.48 3.08 18.00
N TRP A 341 -11.35 3.71 17.68
CA TRP A 341 -10.43 4.26 18.67
C TRP A 341 -10.01 5.67 18.26
N GLU A 342 -10.69 6.68 18.79
CA GLU A 342 -10.37 8.07 18.48
C GLU A 342 -8.99 8.45 19.01
N ASN A 343 -8.22 9.17 18.20
CA ASN A 343 -6.85 9.61 18.46
C ASN A 343 -5.88 8.45 18.78
N HIS A 344 -6.11 7.26 18.22
CA HIS A 344 -5.21 6.12 18.44
C HIS A 344 -3.84 6.36 17.75
N PRO A 345 -2.72 5.94 18.37
CA PRO A 345 -1.43 5.91 17.69
C PRO A 345 -1.39 4.75 16.68
N CYS A 346 -0.55 4.87 15.65
CA CYS A 346 -0.31 3.80 14.67
C CYS A 346 1.16 3.77 14.24
N CYS A 347 1.60 4.68 13.37
CA CYS A 347 3.03 4.83 13.05
C CYS A 347 3.73 5.79 14.01
N VAL A 348 5.02 5.54 14.21
CA VAL A 348 5.91 6.28 15.09
C VAL A 348 7.20 6.63 14.35
N VAL A 349 7.93 7.60 14.88
CA VAL A 349 9.27 7.96 14.43
C VAL A 349 10.26 7.25 15.35
N ALA A 350 10.83 6.15 14.87
CA ALA A 350 11.86 5.39 15.55
C ALA A 350 13.24 5.83 15.06
N VAL A 351 14.15 6.13 15.97
CA VAL A 351 15.51 6.62 15.69
C VAL A 351 16.51 5.67 16.32
N ARG A 352 17.62 5.36 15.64
CA ARG A 352 18.71 4.56 16.23
C ARG A 352 19.30 5.24 17.47
N ASP A 353 19.56 4.46 18.50
CA ASP A 353 19.99 4.94 19.83
C ASP A 353 21.32 5.74 19.77
N GLU A 354 22.24 5.34 18.88
CA GLU A 354 23.48 6.07 18.61
C GLU A 354 23.24 7.47 18.04
N ILE A 355 22.22 7.65 17.20
CA ILE A 355 21.84 8.96 16.66
C ILE A 355 21.22 9.83 17.75
N VAL A 356 20.35 9.25 18.58
CA VAL A 356 19.76 9.93 19.75
C VAL A 356 20.83 10.40 20.73
N SER A 357 21.83 9.56 20.98
CA SER A 357 22.87 9.80 21.98
C SER A 357 23.98 10.73 21.48
N GLU A 358 24.48 10.54 20.26
CA GLU A 358 25.61 11.29 19.72
C GLU A 358 25.21 12.59 19.00
N TYR A 359 23.96 12.68 18.50
CA TYR A 359 23.47 13.82 17.72
C TYR A 359 22.11 14.36 18.22
N PRO A 360 21.95 14.64 19.53
CA PRO A 360 20.67 15.06 20.09
C PRO A 360 20.13 16.37 19.47
N ASP A 361 21.00 17.30 19.07
CA ASP A 361 20.57 18.55 18.40
C ASP A 361 19.92 18.28 17.05
N ALA A 362 20.43 17.30 16.28
CA ALA A 362 19.86 16.90 15.01
C ALA A 362 18.49 16.20 15.19
N VAL A 363 18.37 15.38 16.23
CA VAL A 363 17.09 14.73 16.57
C VAL A 363 16.06 15.76 17.03
N GLN A 364 16.44 16.72 17.88
CA GLN A 364 15.56 17.81 18.29
C GLN A 364 15.11 18.65 17.09
N GLU A 365 16.03 19.01 16.20
CA GLU A 365 15.70 19.77 14.99
C GLU A 365 14.74 18.99 14.08
N LEU A 366 14.99 17.70 13.85
CA LEU A 366 14.10 16.83 13.09
C LEU A 366 12.69 16.79 13.71
N VAL A 367 12.59 16.55 15.03
CA VAL A 367 11.32 16.46 15.74
C VAL A 367 10.55 17.78 15.69
N ASN A 368 11.21 18.92 15.89
CA ASN A 368 10.60 20.25 15.73
C ASN A 368 10.01 20.44 14.33
N MET A 369 10.80 20.15 13.30
CA MET A 369 10.37 20.33 11.91
C MET A 369 9.26 19.36 11.49
N LEU A 370 9.22 18.14 12.04
CA LEU A 370 8.13 17.19 11.82
C LEU A 370 6.82 17.65 12.47
N VAL A 371 6.88 18.24 13.68
CA VAL A 371 5.70 18.85 14.32
C VAL A 371 5.19 20.03 13.51
N GLU A 372 6.08 20.90 12.99
CA GLU A 372 5.69 21.99 12.10
C GLU A 372 5.04 21.48 10.80
N ALA A 373 5.61 20.44 10.19
CA ALA A 373 5.04 19.80 9.01
C ALA A 373 3.66 19.17 9.32
N GLY A 374 3.50 18.55 10.48
CA GLY A 374 2.22 18.00 10.94
C GLY A 374 1.13 19.07 11.12
N GLN A 375 1.49 20.21 11.70
CA GLN A 375 0.60 21.38 11.81
C GLN A 375 0.26 21.97 10.44
N PHE A 376 1.21 22.04 9.52
CA PHE A 376 0.98 22.49 8.15
C PHE A 376 -0.09 21.64 7.46
N ILE A 377 -0.04 20.32 7.63
CA ILE A 377 -1.03 19.39 7.05
C ILE A 377 -2.43 19.68 7.57
N GLU A 378 -2.60 19.84 8.89
CA GLU A 378 -3.92 20.09 9.49
C GLU A 378 -4.48 21.47 9.11
N GLN A 379 -3.62 22.48 8.92
CA GLN A 379 -4.04 23.84 8.56
C GLN A 379 -4.29 24.02 7.06
N LYS A 380 -3.62 23.23 6.20
CA LYS A 380 -3.62 23.40 4.74
C LYS A 380 -3.80 22.06 4.02
N PRO A 381 -4.92 21.34 4.23
CA PRO A 381 -5.13 20.01 3.67
C PRO A 381 -5.10 20.00 2.14
N GLU A 382 -5.56 21.06 1.46
CA GLU A 382 -5.53 21.18 0.00
C GLU A 382 -4.10 21.22 -0.53
N THR A 383 -3.29 22.16 -0.04
CA THR A 383 -1.88 22.26 -0.46
C THR A 383 -1.10 21.01 -0.07
N SER A 384 -1.43 20.40 1.07
CA SER A 384 -0.78 19.18 1.54
C SER A 384 -1.12 17.96 0.68
N ALA A 385 -2.32 17.90 0.10
CA ALA A 385 -2.67 16.88 -0.89
C ALA A 385 -1.80 17.01 -2.15
N ALA A 386 -1.67 18.23 -2.70
CA ALA A 386 -0.82 18.47 -3.87
C ALA A 386 0.66 18.12 -3.62
N ILE A 387 1.18 18.41 -2.41
CA ILE A 387 2.54 18.02 -1.99
C ILE A 387 2.66 16.51 -1.79
N GLY A 388 1.62 15.89 -1.23
CA GLY A 388 1.63 14.50 -0.82
C GLY A 388 1.57 13.51 -1.97
N VAL A 389 0.85 13.81 -3.06
CA VAL A 389 0.75 12.92 -4.24
C VAL A 389 2.13 12.49 -4.76
N PRO A 390 3.06 13.39 -5.14
CA PRO A 390 4.37 12.97 -5.65
C PRO A 390 5.29 12.34 -4.59
N PHE A 391 4.99 12.48 -3.30
CA PHE A 391 5.74 11.82 -2.22
C PHE A 391 5.25 10.40 -1.96
N LEU A 392 3.92 10.21 -1.97
CA LEU A 392 3.27 8.93 -1.71
C LEU A 392 3.20 8.06 -2.97
N ASP A 393 3.22 8.64 -4.16
CA ASP A 393 3.21 7.95 -5.44
C ASP A 393 4.31 8.48 -6.38
N PRO A 394 5.59 8.32 -6.02
CA PRO A 394 6.71 8.93 -6.75
C PRO A 394 6.86 8.39 -8.19
N THR A 395 6.37 7.18 -8.45
CA THR A 395 6.41 6.53 -9.77
C THR A 395 5.10 6.66 -10.53
N GLY A 396 4.05 7.21 -9.91
CA GLY A 396 2.69 7.22 -10.48
C GLY A 396 2.03 5.83 -10.55
N SER A 397 2.63 4.81 -9.94
CA SER A 397 2.16 3.42 -10.04
C SER A 397 0.94 3.14 -9.16
N LEU A 398 0.71 3.94 -8.12
CA LEU A 398 -0.56 3.90 -7.41
C LEU A 398 -1.66 4.56 -8.25
N GLY A 399 -1.36 5.56 -9.07
CA GLY A 399 -2.39 6.37 -9.71
C GLY A 399 -3.12 7.26 -8.70
N LEU A 400 -2.41 7.71 -7.66
CA LEU A 400 -2.99 8.50 -6.58
C LEU A 400 -3.37 9.91 -7.09
N ARG A 401 -4.65 10.26 -7.01
CA ARG A 401 -5.15 11.60 -7.38
C ARG A 401 -5.16 12.56 -6.19
N GLU A 402 -4.97 13.85 -6.47
CA GLU A 402 -5.04 14.91 -5.45
C GLU A 402 -6.40 14.95 -4.77
N ALA A 403 -7.49 14.74 -5.52
CA ALA A 403 -8.86 14.71 -4.98
C ALA A 403 -9.04 13.64 -3.89
N VAL A 404 -8.50 12.44 -4.13
CA VAL A 404 -8.52 11.33 -3.17
C VAL A 404 -7.76 11.72 -1.91
N LEU A 405 -6.53 12.23 -2.05
CA LEU A 405 -5.73 12.59 -0.89
C LEU A 405 -6.32 13.78 -0.13
N ARG A 406 -6.93 14.74 -0.82
CA ARG A 406 -7.61 15.88 -0.21
C ARG A 406 -8.85 15.46 0.59
N ASP A 407 -9.63 14.49 0.09
CA ASP A 407 -10.74 13.89 0.86
C ASP A 407 -10.22 13.23 2.16
N VAL A 408 -9.18 12.40 2.04
CA VAL A 408 -8.54 11.72 3.16
C VAL A 408 -8.09 12.71 4.25
N LEU A 409 -7.45 13.82 3.86
CA LEU A 409 -6.94 14.82 4.81
C LEU A 409 -8.03 15.68 5.46
N LYS A 410 -9.21 15.77 4.85
CA LYS A 410 -10.36 16.52 5.39
C LYS A 410 -11.31 15.68 6.25
N GLU A 411 -11.11 14.36 6.25
CA GLU A 411 -11.98 13.43 6.95
C GLU A 411 -11.91 13.63 8.47
N ASN A 412 -13.07 13.85 9.11
CA ASN A 412 -13.10 14.25 10.52
C ASN A 412 -12.57 13.16 11.46
N GLN A 413 -12.92 11.90 11.20
CA GLN A 413 -12.39 10.74 11.93
C GLN A 413 -11.17 10.12 11.24
N GLY A 414 -10.64 10.79 10.20
CA GLY A 414 -9.44 10.40 9.47
C GLY A 414 -8.15 10.79 10.19
N ILE A 415 -7.06 10.81 9.43
CA ILE A 415 -5.70 11.06 9.93
C ILE A 415 -5.59 12.42 10.65
N LYS A 416 -4.86 12.46 11.77
CA LYS A 416 -4.55 13.66 12.54
C LYS A 416 -3.04 13.82 12.67
N THR A 417 -2.53 14.98 12.27
CA THR A 417 -1.09 15.27 12.22
C THR A 417 -0.68 16.46 13.08
N GLY A 418 -1.62 17.23 13.64
CA GLY A 418 -1.26 18.38 14.48
C GLY A 418 -0.91 18.01 15.92
N ASP A 419 -1.21 16.81 16.38
CA ASP A 419 -0.81 16.29 17.69
C ASP A 419 -0.01 14.99 17.51
N LEU A 420 1.30 15.09 17.70
CA LEU A 420 2.27 14.04 17.48
C LEU A 420 2.95 13.56 18.77
N PHE A 421 2.47 14.01 19.94
CA PHE A 421 3.10 13.67 21.21
C PHE A 421 2.89 12.18 21.55
N PRO A 422 3.95 11.41 21.86
CA PRO A 422 3.83 10.01 22.31
C PRO A 422 3.08 9.89 23.63
N VAL A 423 2.04 9.06 23.66
CA VAL A 423 1.25 8.78 24.87
C VAL A 423 1.51 7.33 25.28
N ILE A 424 2.25 7.14 26.37
CA ILE A 424 2.69 5.81 26.84
C ILE A 424 1.50 4.90 27.14
N GLU A 425 0.42 5.43 27.72
CA GLU A 425 -0.78 4.66 28.06
C GLU A 425 -1.47 4.09 26.82
N ASP A 426 -1.40 4.79 25.68
CA ASP A 426 -1.99 4.31 24.42
C ASP A 426 -1.12 3.23 23.77
N LEU A 427 0.21 3.38 23.85
CA LEU A 427 1.14 2.32 23.44
C LEU A 427 1.01 1.08 24.33
N ASP A 428 0.76 1.26 25.63
CA ASP A 428 0.56 0.17 26.58
C ASP A 428 -0.72 -0.63 26.27
N LYS A 429 -1.83 0.06 25.96
CA LYS A 429 -3.06 -0.59 25.48
C LYS A 429 -2.82 -1.47 24.25
N ILE A 430 -2.00 -1.00 23.31
CA ILE A 430 -1.65 -1.76 22.10
C ILE A 430 -0.91 -3.06 22.47
N GLN A 431 0.22 -2.96 23.17
CA GLN A 431 1.03 -4.13 23.47
C GLN A 431 0.28 -5.13 24.36
N ARG A 432 -0.54 -4.65 25.31
CA ARG A 432 -1.33 -5.53 26.18
C ARG A 432 -2.37 -6.28 25.39
N TYR A 433 -3.15 -5.61 24.55
CA TYR A 433 -4.15 -6.30 23.74
C TYR A 433 -3.50 -7.32 22.81
N MET A 434 -2.43 -6.93 22.11
CA MET A 434 -1.73 -7.86 21.21
C MET A 434 -1.16 -9.07 21.95
N VAL A 435 -0.52 -8.88 23.11
CA VAL A 435 0.09 -9.98 23.87
C VAL A 435 -0.97 -10.84 24.56
N GLN A 436 -1.95 -10.23 25.21
CA GLN A 436 -2.89 -10.92 26.10
C GLN A 436 -4.10 -11.50 25.36
N GLU A 437 -4.65 -10.76 24.40
CA GLU A 437 -5.86 -11.19 23.67
C GLU A 437 -5.51 -11.90 22.36
N MET A 438 -4.42 -11.50 21.69
CA MET A 438 -4.04 -12.07 20.38
C MET A 438 -2.88 -13.06 20.48
N GLY A 439 -2.17 -13.13 21.61
CA GLY A 439 -0.99 -13.99 21.78
C GLY A 439 0.21 -13.58 20.91
N LEU A 440 0.33 -12.29 20.56
CA LEU A 440 1.35 -11.76 19.65
C LEU A 440 2.27 -10.74 20.34
N GLY A 441 3.58 -10.87 20.07
CA GLY A 441 4.61 -9.96 20.56
C GLY A 441 5.02 -10.23 22.01
N THR A 442 5.71 -9.25 22.60
CA THR A 442 6.15 -9.27 23.99
C THR A 442 5.97 -7.89 24.62
N LEU A 443 5.72 -7.86 25.94
CA LEU A 443 5.65 -6.60 26.67
C LEU A 443 7.03 -5.94 26.74
N VAL A 444 7.07 -4.65 26.43
CA VAL A 444 8.25 -3.79 26.44
C VAL A 444 8.16 -2.81 27.62
N ASN A 445 9.30 -2.46 28.20
CA ASN A 445 9.40 -1.33 29.11
C ASN A 445 9.27 -0.01 28.32
N LEU A 446 8.05 0.52 28.25
CA LEU A 446 7.76 1.71 27.45
C LEU A 446 8.46 2.97 27.95
N GLU A 447 8.70 3.08 29.27
CA GLU A 447 9.42 4.22 29.86
C GLU A 447 10.89 4.27 29.43
N GLU A 448 11.49 3.11 29.12
CA GLU A 448 12.85 3.05 28.57
C GLU A 448 12.86 3.19 27.05
N PHE A 449 11.84 2.69 26.37
CA PHE A 449 11.76 2.69 24.92
C PHE A 449 11.37 4.07 24.33
N VAL A 450 10.48 4.79 25.00
CA VAL A 450 9.96 6.10 24.55
C VAL A 450 10.80 7.23 25.14
N ASP A 451 11.41 8.04 24.29
CA ASP A 451 12.16 9.24 24.70
C ASP A 451 11.35 10.51 24.40
N THR A 452 10.60 10.97 25.39
CA THR A 452 9.70 12.14 25.26
C THR A 452 10.42 13.48 25.26
N ARG A 453 11.70 13.54 25.63
CA ARG A 453 12.42 14.83 25.84
C ARG A 453 12.37 15.73 24.60
N PHE A 454 12.46 15.14 23.42
CA PHE A 454 12.36 15.87 22.15
C PHE A 454 10.93 16.36 21.86
N ALA A 455 9.94 15.49 22.08
CA ALA A 455 8.54 15.77 21.85
C ALA A 455 7.97 16.79 22.86
N GLU A 456 8.42 16.79 24.11
CA GLU A 456 8.04 17.77 25.14
C GLU A 456 8.38 19.20 24.73
N ILE A 457 9.54 19.39 24.10
CA ILE A 457 9.96 20.68 23.58
C ILE A 457 9.15 21.04 22.33
N ALA A 458 9.09 20.13 21.35
CA ALA A 458 8.47 20.40 20.06
C ALA A 458 6.94 20.60 20.14
N CYS A 459 6.26 19.83 21.00
CA CYS A 459 4.81 19.84 21.15
C CYS A 459 4.34 20.77 22.30
N LYS A 460 5.21 21.60 22.88
CA LYS A 460 4.89 22.44 24.05
C LYS A 460 3.61 23.27 23.91
N HIS A 461 3.26 23.67 22.69
CA HIS A 461 2.08 24.49 22.37
C HIS A 461 0.90 23.69 21.80
N THR A 462 1.00 22.36 21.76
CA THR A 462 -0.03 21.47 21.23
C THR A 462 -0.26 20.32 22.22
N PRO A 463 -1.17 20.50 23.19
CA PRO A 463 -1.39 19.49 24.22
C PRO A 463 -1.90 18.18 23.60
N PRO A 464 -1.51 17.01 24.16
CA PRO A 464 -1.97 15.73 23.66
C PRO A 464 -3.50 15.60 23.73
N ARG A 465 -4.12 15.26 22.60
CA ARG A 465 -5.53 14.91 22.51
C ARG A 465 -5.75 13.55 23.17
N LYS A 466 -6.77 13.49 24.02
CA LYS A 466 -7.20 12.26 24.69
C LYS A 466 -7.65 11.22 23.65
N SER A 467 -7.19 9.99 23.81
CA SER A 467 -7.68 8.85 23.03
C SER A 467 -8.94 8.22 23.66
N ILE A 468 -9.86 7.74 22.82
CA ILE A 468 -11.13 7.15 23.25
C ILE A 468 -11.39 5.87 22.46
N LEU A 469 -11.19 4.72 23.11
CA LEU A 469 -11.57 3.42 22.56
C LEU A 469 -13.05 3.17 22.85
N ARG A 470 -13.84 2.93 21.78
CA ARG A 470 -15.28 2.68 21.82
C ARG A 470 -15.59 1.19 21.69
N ASN A 471 -16.81 0.80 22.03
CA ASN A 471 -17.26 -0.58 21.79
C ASN A 471 -17.66 -0.76 20.33
N VAL A 472 -17.49 -1.98 19.81
CA VAL A 472 -17.91 -2.31 18.43
C VAL A 472 -19.41 -2.05 18.22
N SER A 473 -20.24 -2.28 19.24
CA SER A 473 -21.68 -1.97 19.22
C SER A 473 -21.98 -0.50 18.91
N ASP A 474 -21.15 0.42 19.39
CA ASP A 474 -21.35 1.86 19.17
C ASP A 474 -21.16 2.22 17.69
N ILE A 475 -20.19 1.57 17.04
CA ILE A 475 -19.91 1.76 15.61
C ILE A 475 -21.03 1.18 14.76
N LEU A 476 -21.49 -0.04 15.08
CA LEU A 476 -22.57 -0.70 14.34
C LEU A 476 -23.86 0.14 14.35
N ASN A 477 -24.18 0.76 15.49
CA ASN A 477 -25.31 1.69 15.59
C ASN A 477 -25.14 2.92 14.69
N ASN A 478 -23.93 3.49 14.66
CA ASN A 478 -23.63 4.66 13.81
C ASN A 478 -23.65 4.34 12.31
N MET A 479 -23.26 3.11 11.91
CA MET A 479 -23.32 2.68 10.52
C MET A 479 -24.75 2.66 9.98
N ASN A 480 -25.71 2.18 10.78
CA ASN A 480 -27.14 2.17 10.40
C ASN A 480 -27.68 3.58 10.16
N HIS A 481 -27.15 4.60 10.85
CA HIS A 481 -27.54 6.00 10.65
C HIS A 481 -26.87 6.68 9.43
N ARG A 482 -25.75 6.16 8.93
CA ARG A 482 -25.05 6.73 7.75
C ARG A 482 -25.77 6.50 6.42
N GLN A 483 -26.66 5.51 6.35
CA GLN A 483 -27.42 5.20 5.13
C GLN A 483 -28.43 6.30 4.74
N SER A 484 -28.64 7.35 5.55
CA SER A 484 -29.70 8.34 5.32
C SER A 484 -29.25 9.78 5.02
N SER A 485 -27.96 10.10 4.87
CA SER A 485 -27.49 11.47 4.62
C SER A 485 -26.56 11.58 3.40
N SER A 486 -26.92 12.47 2.48
CA SER A 486 -26.18 12.85 1.27
C SER A 486 -24.69 13.10 1.56
N ARG A 487 -23.84 12.19 1.12
CA ARG A 487 -22.40 12.42 0.98
C ARG A 487 -22.07 12.36 -0.50
N VAL A 488 -21.17 13.24 -0.92
CA VAL A 488 -20.38 13.03 -2.14
C VAL A 488 -19.86 11.60 -2.07
N SER A 489 -20.22 10.77 -3.04
CA SER A 489 -19.76 9.39 -3.07
C SER A 489 -18.24 9.43 -3.20
N LYS A 490 -17.50 8.75 -2.31
CA LYS A 490 -16.04 8.56 -2.47
C LYS A 490 -15.71 7.91 -3.83
N ALA A 491 -16.68 7.25 -4.48
CA ALA A 491 -16.60 6.78 -5.86
C ALA A 491 -16.36 7.90 -6.88
N SER A 492 -16.93 9.09 -6.68
CA SER A 492 -16.80 10.24 -7.59
C SER A 492 -15.44 10.95 -7.50
N LEU A 493 -14.59 10.63 -6.51
CA LEU A 493 -13.28 11.28 -6.34
C LEU A 493 -12.33 11.04 -7.50
N ASN A 494 -12.41 9.86 -8.14
CA ASN A 494 -11.63 9.57 -9.36
C ASN A 494 -12.21 10.25 -10.61
N LEU A 495 -13.39 10.85 -10.51
CA LEU A 495 -14.01 11.59 -11.59
C LEU A 495 -13.75 13.09 -11.49
N GLU A 496 -13.15 13.58 -10.40
CA GLU A 496 -12.73 14.97 -10.33
C GLU A 496 -11.60 15.27 -11.33
N GLY A 497 -11.69 16.42 -11.99
CA GLY A 497 -10.67 16.91 -12.89
C GLY A 497 -11.21 17.86 -13.95
N LYS A 498 -10.39 18.08 -14.98
CA LYS A 498 -10.75 18.95 -16.10
C LYS A 498 -11.41 18.14 -17.20
N TYR A 499 -12.57 18.61 -17.66
CA TYR A 499 -13.35 17.98 -18.71
C TYR A 499 -13.50 18.89 -19.91
N LEU A 500 -13.31 18.32 -21.10
CA LEU A 500 -13.70 18.93 -22.36
C LEU A 500 -15.21 18.70 -22.57
N ILE A 501 -15.99 19.78 -22.55
CA ILE A 501 -17.43 19.73 -22.80
C ILE A 501 -17.71 19.98 -24.27
N PHE A 502 -18.56 19.16 -24.87
CA PHE A 502 -18.96 19.24 -26.26
C PHE A 502 -20.41 18.84 -26.47
N ASN A 503 -20.97 19.29 -27.59
CA ASN A 503 -22.31 18.94 -28.02
C ASN A 503 -22.30 17.76 -28.97
N THR A 504 -23.32 16.92 -28.82
CA THR A 504 -23.83 16.04 -29.89
C THR A 504 -25.22 16.54 -30.31
N SER A 505 -25.82 15.94 -31.33
CA SER A 505 -27.19 16.28 -31.74
C SER A 505 -28.25 16.02 -30.66
N ASN A 506 -27.93 15.28 -29.60
CA ASN A 506 -28.88 14.82 -28.59
C ASN A 506 -28.50 15.22 -27.15
N GLY A 507 -27.52 16.11 -26.96
CA GLY A 507 -27.15 16.63 -25.64
C GLY A 507 -25.68 16.98 -25.48
N GLU A 508 -25.32 17.42 -24.27
CA GLU A 508 -23.96 17.76 -23.88
C GLU A 508 -23.25 16.61 -23.17
N TYR A 509 -22.00 16.40 -23.56
CA TYR A 509 -21.15 15.33 -23.05
C TYR A 509 -19.79 15.88 -22.65
N GLY A 510 -19.12 15.20 -21.73
CA GLY A 510 -17.80 15.55 -21.22
C GLY A 510 -16.81 14.39 -21.36
N LEU A 511 -15.56 14.71 -21.71
CA LEU A 511 -14.43 13.77 -21.70
C LEU A 511 -13.29 14.32 -20.84
N ASP A 512 -12.60 13.46 -20.10
CA ASP A 512 -11.39 13.86 -19.35
C ASP A 512 -10.36 14.45 -20.30
N VAL A 513 -9.89 15.66 -20.01
CA VAL A 513 -8.91 16.37 -20.84
C VAL A 513 -7.60 15.59 -20.96
N LEU A 514 -7.26 14.76 -19.96
CA LEU A 514 -6.06 13.93 -20.00
C LEU A 514 -6.09 12.89 -21.14
N GLY A 515 -7.28 12.48 -21.60
CA GLY A 515 -7.44 11.57 -22.73
C GLY A 515 -7.43 12.27 -24.10
N VAL A 516 -7.43 13.62 -24.14
CA VAL A 516 -7.57 14.40 -25.37
C VAL A 516 -6.20 14.86 -25.88
N ARG A 517 -5.80 14.35 -27.06
CA ARG A 517 -4.54 14.72 -27.72
C ARG A 517 -4.63 16.05 -28.45
N GLU A 518 -5.64 16.24 -29.30
CA GLU A 518 -5.89 17.50 -30.00
C GLU A 518 -7.33 17.60 -30.51
N ILE A 519 -7.80 18.83 -30.71
CA ILE A 519 -9.12 19.14 -31.30
C ILE A 519 -8.87 19.77 -32.66
N ILE A 520 -9.43 19.17 -33.71
CA ILE A 520 -9.24 19.62 -35.08
C ILE A 520 -10.56 19.93 -35.77
N LYS A 521 -10.51 20.82 -36.78
CA LYS A 521 -11.67 21.11 -37.63
C LYS A 521 -12.04 19.87 -38.45
N MET A 522 -13.34 19.75 -38.74
CA MET A 522 -13.85 18.77 -39.68
C MET A 522 -13.11 18.88 -41.01
N ARG A 523 -12.71 17.75 -41.55
CA ARG A 523 -11.95 17.61 -42.80
C ARG A 523 -12.48 16.41 -43.58
N PRO A 524 -12.19 16.28 -44.89
CA PRO A 524 -12.59 15.10 -45.64
C PRO A 524 -12.09 13.82 -44.97
N ILE A 525 -13.01 12.88 -44.71
CA ILE A 525 -12.72 11.57 -44.12
C ILE A 525 -12.66 10.55 -45.26
N THR A 526 -11.60 9.75 -45.30
CA THR A 526 -11.45 8.69 -46.29
C THR A 526 -12.22 7.46 -45.84
N VAL A 527 -13.27 7.10 -46.58
CA VAL A 527 -14.15 5.98 -46.24
C VAL A 527 -13.40 4.65 -46.31
N VAL A 528 -13.61 3.79 -45.32
CA VAL A 528 -13.04 2.44 -45.26
C VAL A 528 -14.13 1.42 -45.64
N PRO A 529 -13.90 0.55 -46.64
CA PRO A 529 -14.86 -0.49 -47.01
C PRO A 529 -15.15 -1.46 -45.85
N HIS A 530 -16.41 -1.90 -45.73
CA HIS A 530 -16.87 -2.87 -44.72
C HIS A 530 -16.67 -2.43 -43.25
N ALA A 531 -16.49 -1.13 -42.99
CA ALA A 531 -16.47 -0.61 -41.64
C ALA A 531 -17.87 -0.68 -41.00
N THR A 532 -17.93 -0.82 -39.68
CA THR A 532 -19.18 -0.72 -38.90
C THR A 532 -19.79 0.66 -39.09
N ASP A 533 -21.13 0.77 -39.00
CA ASP A 533 -21.87 2.00 -39.34
C ASP A 533 -21.36 3.26 -38.63
N TYR A 534 -20.93 3.15 -37.37
CA TYR A 534 -20.40 4.28 -36.59
C TYR A 534 -18.97 4.70 -36.96
N ILE A 535 -18.26 3.99 -37.84
CA ILE A 535 -16.92 4.35 -38.31
C ILE A 535 -17.07 5.14 -39.62
N LYS A 536 -16.78 6.44 -39.58
CA LYS A 536 -16.86 7.31 -40.77
C LYS A 536 -15.70 7.07 -41.75
N GLY A 537 -14.58 6.53 -41.25
CA GLY A 537 -13.39 6.21 -42.05
C GLY A 537 -12.11 6.60 -41.32
N VAL A 538 -11.10 7.04 -42.08
CA VAL A 538 -9.79 7.45 -41.54
C VAL A 538 -9.40 8.86 -42.01
N ILE A 539 -8.59 9.53 -41.20
CA ILE A 539 -7.95 10.81 -41.53
C ILE A 539 -6.45 10.73 -41.28
N ASN A 540 -5.69 11.61 -41.92
CA ASN A 540 -4.29 11.82 -41.58
C ASN A 540 -4.16 12.98 -40.57
N VAL A 541 -3.55 12.69 -39.42
CA VAL A 541 -3.17 13.67 -38.40
C VAL A 541 -1.64 13.61 -38.23
N ARG A 542 -0.95 14.62 -38.79
CA ARG A 542 0.52 14.79 -38.67
C ARG A 542 1.32 13.56 -39.13
N GLY A 543 0.87 12.89 -40.19
CA GLY A 543 1.54 11.70 -40.74
C GLY A 543 0.98 10.37 -40.20
N GLU A 544 0.10 10.41 -39.22
CA GLU A 544 -0.50 9.25 -38.59
C GLU A 544 -1.93 9.03 -39.09
N ILE A 545 -2.30 7.77 -39.36
CA ILE A 545 -3.65 7.41 -39.79
C ILE A 545 -4.52 7.22 -38.55
N VAL A 546 -5.52 8.08 -38.39
CA VAL A 546 -6.42 8.09 -37.24
C VAL A 546 -7.82 7.64 -37.70
N PRO A 547 -8.38 6.55 -37.15
CA PRO A 547 -9.77 6.18 -37.39
C PRO A 547 -10.72 7.23 -36.81
N VAL A 548 -11.80 7.53 -37.52
CA VAL A 548 -12.79 8.53 -37.14
C VAL A 548 -14.14 7.87 -36.90
N VAL A 549 -14.66 8.03 -35.69
CA VAL A 549 -15.91 7.49 -35.19
C VAL A 549 -16.95 8.61 -35.07
N ASP A 550 -18.15 8.34 -35.55
CA ASP A 550 -19.34 9.16 -35.31
C ASP A 550 -19.86 8.88 -33.90
N LEU A 551 -19.64 9.81 -32.97
CA LEU A 551 -19.97 9.56 -31.56
C LEU A 551 -21.48 9.41 -31.34
N THR A 552 -22.29 10.19 -32.06
CA THR A 552 -23.75 10.13 -31.97
C THR A 552 -24.25 8.73 -32.34
N GLN A 553 -23.75 8.19 -33.45
CA GLN A 553 -24.10 6.82 -33.88
C GLN A 553 -23.55 5.77 -32.93
N LYS A 554 -22.31 5.94 -32.44
CA LYS A 554 -21.70 5.00 -31.49
C LYS A 554 -22.49 4.89 -30.18
N LEU A 555 -23.07 5.98 -29.71
CA LEU A 555 -23.92 6.02 -28.53
C LEU A 555 -25.38 5.56 -28.81
N GLY A 556 -25.70 5.16 -30.05
CA GLY A 556 -27.05 4.73 -30.43
C GLY A 556 -28.07 5.87 -30.51
N LEU A 557 -27.61 7.11 -30.64
CA LEU A 557 -28.45 8.32 -30.60
C LEU A 557 -28.91 8.78 -32.00
N GLY A 558 -28.82 7.90 -32.99
CA GLY A 558 -29.14 8.20 -34.39
C GLY A 558 -27.95 8.74 -35.18
N VAL A 559 -28.23 9.40 -36.31
CA VAL A 559 -27.22 9.92 -37.23
C VAL A 559 -26.87 11.36 -36.86
N GLY A 560 -25.59 11.65 -36.66
CA GLY A 560 -25.14 13.02 -36.42
C GLY A 560 -25.28 13.90 -37.68
N ASP A 561 -25.89 15.07 -37.52
CA ASP A 561 -25.85 16.15 -38.50
C ASP A 561 -24.70 17.11 -38.16
N TYR A 562 -23.79 17.34 -39.11
CA TYR A 562 -22.52 18.03 -38.87
C TYR A 562 -22.36 19.22 -39.80
N ASP A 563 -22.31 20.41 -39.20
CA ASP A 563 -22.11 21.67 -39.89
C ASP A 563 -20.65 22.17 -39.77
N GLN A 564 -20.41 23.45 -40.01
CA GLN A 564 -19.07 24.06 -39.89
C GLN A 564 -18.55 24.16 -38.43
N GLN A 565 -19.43 24.00 -37.44
CA GLN A 565 -19.06 23.98 -36.02
C GLN A 565 -18.51 22.62 -35.59
N ALA A 566 -18.77 21.57 -36.37
CA ALA A 566 -18.30 20.21 -36.10
C ALA A 566 -16.77 20.15 -35.90
N ARG A 567 -16.37 19.31 -34.96
CA ARG A 567 -14.96 19.06 -34.61
C ARG A 567 -14.69 17.56 -34.60
N ILE A 568 -13.44 17.22 -34.84
CA ILE A 568 -12.90 15.89 -34.55
C ILE A 568 -12.04 16.05 -33.30
N VAL A 569 -12.42 15.38 -32.21
CA VAL A 569 -11.61 15.31 -30.98
C VAL A 569 -10.77 14.04 -31.08
N VAL A 570 -9.46 14.18 -31.11
CA VAL A 570 -8.54 13.05 -31.17
C VAL A 570 -8.20 12.62 -29.75
N LEU A 571 -8.56 11.40 -29.39
CA LEU A 571 -8.36 10.78 -28.10
C LEU A 571 -7.22 9.76 -28.16
N GLU A 572 -6.51 9.59 -27.06
CA GLU A 572 -5.55 8.50 -26.87
C GLU A 572 -6.22 7.32 -26.15
N VAL A 573 -6.46 6.23 -26.88
CA VAL A 573 -7.19 5.08 -26.37
C VAL A 573 -6.23 3.93 -26.10
N ALA A 574 -6.25 3.38 -24.89
CA ALA A 574 -5.48 2.20 -24.56
C ALA A 574 -6.11 0.94 -25.20
N THR A 575 -5.32 0.24 -26.01
CA THR A 575 -5.68 -1.04 -26.64
C THR A 575 -4.72 -2.14 -26.20
N ALA A 576 -5.04 -3.42 -26.46
CA ALA A 576 -4.15 -4.55 -26.18
C ALA A 576 -2.76 -4.43 -26.86
N SER A 577 -2.66 -3.65 -27.94
CA SER A 577 -1.46 -3.38 -28.73
C SER A 577 -0.74 -2.07 -28.36
N GLY A 578 -1.20 -1.34 -27.34
CA GLY A 578 -0.66 -0.05 -26.91
C GLY A 578 -1.66 1.11 -27.05
N VAL A 579 -1.19 2.34 -26.92
CA VAL A 579 -2.02 3.54 -27.05
C VAL A 579 -2.22 3.87 -28.53
N THR A 580 -3.48 3.95 -28.98
CA THR A 580 -3.84 4.25 -30.37
C THR A 580 -4.70 5.51 -30.42
N PRO A 581 -4.41 6.48 -31.31
CA PRO A 581 -5.26 7.64 -31.46
C PRO A 581 -6.58 7.28 -32.14
N VAL A 582 -7.70 7.79 -31.63
CA VAL A 582 -9.03 7.65 -32.23
C VAL A 582 -9.69 9.02 -32.30
N GLY A 583 -10.17 9.41 -33.47
CA GLY A 583 -10.94 10.63 -33.66
C GLY A 583 -12.42 10.39 -33.40
N ILE A 584 -13.07 11.22 -32.60
CA ILE A 584 -14.54 11.25 -32.47
C ILE A 584 -15.10 12.51 -33.11
N VAL A 585 -16.17 12.38 -33.89
CA VAL A 585 -16.88 13.53 -34.46
C VAL A 585 -17.94 14.01 -33.50
N VAL A 586 -17.87 15.29 -33.15
CA VAL A 586 -18.81 15.99 -32.25
C VAL A 586 -19.39 17.21 -32.97
N SER A 587 -20.60 17.62 -32.60
CA SER A 587 -21.31 18.74 -33.25
C SER A 587 -20.65 20.08 -32.97
N SER A 588 -20.15 20.31 -31.75
CA SER A 588 -19.31 21.46 -31.42
C SER A 588 -18.58 21.20 -30.10
N VAL A 589 -17.45 21.86 -29.89
CA VAL A 589 -16.78 21.90 -28.58
C VAL A 589 -17.17 23.20 -27.89
N THR A 590 -17.59 23.11 -26.64
CA THR A 590 -18.12 24.24 -25.87
C THR A 590 -17.02 24.91 -25.04
N GLU A 591 -16.47 24.19 -24.07
CA GLU A 591 -15.53 24.73 -23.09
C GLU A 591 -14.72 23.63 -22.40
N VAL A 592 -13.72 24.03 -21.62
CA VAL A 592 -13.03 23.15 -20.67
C VAL A 592 -13.43 23.59 -19.26
N VAL A 593 -14.05 22.68 -18.51
CA VAL A 593 -14.55 22.94 -17.15
C VAL A 593 -13.73 22.16 -16.14
N ASP A 594 -13.43 22.78 -15.00
CA ASP A 594 -12.90 22.09 -13.82
C ASP A 594 -14.08 21.61 -12.98
N ILE A 595 -14.23 20.30 -12.81
CA ILE A 595 -15.39 19.68 -12.16
C ILE A 595 -14.94 19.01 -10.87
N GLU A 596 -15.47 19.49 -9.74
CA GLU A 596 -15.23 18.89 -8.42
C GLU A 596 -16.08 17.63 -8.21
N ALA A 597 -15.57 16.65 -7.45
CA ALA A 597 -16.28 15.39 -7.19
C ALA A 597 -17.70 15.58 -6.61
N LYS A 598 -17.92 16.65 -5.85
CA LYS A 598 -19.21 16.98 -5.22
C LYS A 598 -20.31 17.35 -6.21
N ASP A 599 -19.90 17.79 -7.41
CA ASP A 599 -20.79 18.23 -8.47
C ASP A 599 -21.07 17.10 -9.48
N ILE A 600 -20.56 15.88 -9.21
CA ILE A 600 -20.71 14.69 -10.04
C ILE A 600 -21.69 13.71 -9.39
N ASP A 601 -22.85 13.54 -10.02
CA ASP A 601 -23.84 12.52 -9.68
C ASP A 601 -23.41 11.16 -10.26
N ASP A 602 -23.57 10.08 -9.49
CA ASP A 602 -23.19 8.70 -9.86
C ASP A 602 -24.09 8.14 -10.99
N ALA A 603 -23.47 7.46 -11.97
CA ALA A 603 -24.15 6.80 -13.09
C ALA A 603 -25.15 5.71 -12.68
N SER A 604 -24.93 5.05 -11.54
CA SER A 604 -25.79 4.01 -10.96
C SER A 604 -27.18 4.50 -10.54
N SER A 605 -27.44 5.80 -10.58
CA SER A 605 -28.78 6.38 -10.36
C SER A 605 -29.76 6.15 -11.51
N LEU A 606 -29.26 5.71 -12.68
CA LEU A 606 -30.12 5.19 -13.74
C LEU A 606 -30.56 3.78 -13.36
N GLY A 607 -31.85 3.56 -13.16
CA GLY A 607 -32.41 2.25 -12.84
C GLY A 607 -32.14 1.18 -13.92
N HIS A 608 -32.70 -0.01 -13.74
CA HIS A 608 -32.52 -1.13 -14.65
C HIS A 608 -32.90 -0.78 -16.10
N GLY A 609 -31.97 -1.01 -17.05
CA GLY A 609 -32.25 -0.92 -18.50
C GLY A 609 -31.37 0.03 -19.31
N VAL A 610 -30.41 0.75 -18.69
CA VAL A 610 -29.43 1.56 -19.41
C VAL A 610 -28.06 0.89 -19.38
N ASP A 611 -27.42 0.76 -20.55
CA ASP A 611 -26.03 0.33 -20.64
C ASP A 611 -25.10 1.46 -20.15
N ALA A 612 -24.84 1.45 -18.84
CA ALA A 612 -24.07 2.49 -18.16
C ALA A 612 -22.55 2.38 -18.38
N ASN A 613 -22.06 1.40 -19.14
CA ASN A 613 -20.63 1.15 -19.32
C ASN A 613 -19.87 2.37 -19.90
N PHE A 614 -20.54 3.17 -20.74
CA PHE A 614 -19.94 4.36 -21.35
C PHE A 614 -20.08 5.63 -20.51
N ILE A 615 -20.75 5.59 -19.36
CA ILE A 615 -21.07 6.77 -18.53
C ILE A 615 -20.30 6.70 -17.21
N LEU A 616 -19.46 7.71 -16.97
CA LEU A 616 -18.76 7.89 -15.69
C LEU A 616 -19.68 8.51 -14.63
N GLY A 617 -20.52 9.46 -15.02
CA GLY A 617 -21.43 10.18 -14.13
C GLY A 617 -22.06 11.37 -14.82
N TYR A 618 -22.72 12.23 -14.04
CA TYR A 618 -23.39 13.43 -14.54
C TYR A 618 -22.89 14.67 -13.84
N TYR A 619 -22.72 15.74 -14.60
CA TYR A 619 -22.38 17.06 -14.09
C TYR A 619 -23.54 18.02 -14.40
N LYS A 620 -24.11 18.64 -13.37
CA LYS A 620 -25.16 19.67 -13.52
C LYS A 620 -24.55 21.06 -13.40
N SER A 621 -24.73 21.89 -14.42
CA SER A 621 -24.29 23.28 -14.39
C SER A 621 -25.35 24.18 -15.00
N LYS A 622 -25.72 25.24 -14.28
CA LYS A 622 -26.73 26.25 -14.70
C LYS A 622 -28.10 25.68 -15.13
N GLY A 623 -28.44 24.47 -14.68
CA GLY A 623 -29.70 23.80 -15.00
C GLY A 623 -29.61 22.76 -16.12
N ASP A 624 -28.48 22.70 -16.83
CA ASP A 624 -28.24 21.74 -17.91
C ASP A 624 -27.46 20.51 -17.41
N LEU A 625 -27.90 19.32 -17.82
CA LEU A 625 -27.29 18.03 -17.49
C LEU A 625 -26.23 17.67 -18.54
N LYS A 626 -25.00 17.44 -18.10
CA LYS A 626 -23.88 16.98 -18.94
C LYS A 626 -23.51 15.55 -18.55
N ILE A 627 -23.37 14.66 -19.54
CA ILE A 627 -23.01 13.26 -19.32
C ILE A 627 -21.49 13.10 -19.47
N LEU A 628 -20.80 12.67 -18.41
CA LEU A 628 -19.36 12.40 -18.45
C LEU A 628 -19.13 11.00 -19.03
N LEU A 629 -18.36 10.90 -20.11
CA LEU A 629 -18.15 9.66 -20.86
C LEU A 629 -16.87 8.94 -20.42
N ASN A 630 -16.93 7.60 -20.39
CA ASN A 630 -15.79 6.71 -20.16
C ASN A 630 -15.08 6.43 -21.49
N ASP A 631 -14.05 7.21 -21.80
CA ASP A 631 -13.24 7.08 -23.01
C ASP A 631 -12.57 5.70 -23.15
N LYS A 632 -12.23 5.05 -22.02
CA LYS A 632 -11.63 3.71 -21.99
C LYS A 632 -12.60 2.60 -22.36
N GLN A 633 -13.89 2.78 -22.14
CA GLN A 633 -14.90 1.77 -22.52
C GLN A 633 -15.59 2.11 -23.84
N LEU A 634 -15.50 3.36 -24.32
CA LEU A 634 -16.15 3.79 -25.56
C LEU A 634 -15.75 2.99 -26.80
N PHE A 635 -14.56 2.37 -26.80
CA PHE A 635 -14.03 1.65 -27.97
C PHE A 635 -13.65 0.18 -27.71
N ASN A 636 -13.98 -0.36 -26.52
CA ASN A 636 -13.63 -1.74 -26.13
C ASN A 636 -14.81 -2.70 -26.25
#